data_AF-A0A3B8JDI2-F1
#
_entry.id   AF-A0A3B8JDI2-F1
#
_cell.length_a   1.000
_cell.length_b   1.000
_cell.length_c   1.000
_cell.angle_alpha   90.00
_cell.angle_beta   90.00
_cell.angle_gamma   90.00
#
_symmetry.space_group_name_H-M   'P 1'
#
loop_
_entity.id
_entity.type
_entity.pdbx_description
1 polymer ?
#
loop_
_entity_poly.entity_id
_entity_poly.type
_entity_poly.pdbx_seq_one_letter_code
_entity_poly.pdbx_strand_id
1 'polypeptide(L)'
;SYTYGCNMNENKLTEEERNTHLSLINRDRMETEIKTLEQKSDIIVVLIHWGVEYRREPTEDQKKLAESMISWGADIILGSHPHVVEPSETVEMDGDIKYVIYGMGNYLSNQIGGNNPNKYNNDLTEDGMMINIKIEKDFETGKTSIISVEHIPTWVYRYTENGIYKYKIYPVPSLDHESLNSLDEALANKLKNSYSRTMELVKDYP
;
A
#
# COMPACT_ATOMS: atom_id res chain seq x y z
N SER A 1 -3.20 -10.06 8.62
CA SER A 1 -2.49 -9.80 7.35
C SER A 1 -2.65 -10.99 6.44
N TYR A 2 -2.62 -10.81 5.12
CA TYR A 2 -2.80 -11.89 4.14
C TYR A 2 -1.79 -11.78 2.98
N THR A 3 -1.49 -12.90 2.32
CA THR A 3 -0.60 -12.93 1.15
C THR A 3 -1.08 -13.88 0.08
N TYR A 4 -0.93 -13.51 -1.19
CA TYR A 4 -1.22 -14.39 -2.32
C TYR A 4 -0.26 -15.58 -2.40
N GLY A 5 0.96 -15.44 -1.88
CA GLY A 5 2.00 -16.48 -1.94
C GLY A 5 3.32 -16.08 -1.28
N CYS A 6 4.30 -16.98 -1.36
CA CYS A 6 5.64 -16.81 -0.78
C CYS A 6 6.73 -17.18 -1.80
N ASN A 7 6.59 -16.71 -3.04
CA ASN A 7 7.50 -17.01 -4.16
C ASN A 7 7.70 -18.51 -4.39
N MET A 8 6.58 -19.26 -4.41
CA MET A 8 6.57 -20.72 -4.57
C MET A 8 7.20 -21.50 -3.41
N ASN A 9 7.73 -20.84 -2.37
CA ASN A 9 8.29 -21.54 -1.21
C ASN A 9 7.20 -22.20 -0.36
N GLU A 10 5.96 -21.72 -0.44
CA GLU A 10 4.78 -22.37 0.15
C GLU A 10 4.58 -23.81 -0.37
N ASN A 11 5.06 -24.13 -1.58
CA ASN A 11 4.99 -25.48 -2.14
C ASN A 11 5.94 -26.47 -1.46
N LYS A 12 6.88 -25.99 -0.65
CA LYS A 12 7.77 -26.84 0.16
C LYS A 12 7.14 -27.26 1.49
N LEU A 13 6.00 -26.67 1.83
CA LEU A 13 5.26 -26.94 3.06
C LEU A 13 4.10 -27.89 2.79
N THR A 14 3.76 -28.70 3.79
CA THR A 14 2.49 -29.43 3.84
C THR A 14 1.31 -28.45 3.93
N GLU A 15 0.11 -28.94 3.68
CA GLU A 15 -1.11 -28.13 3.83
C GLU A 15 -1.31 -27.63 5.27
N GLU A 16 -1.03 -28.49 6.25
CA GLU A 16 -1.10 -28.14 7.67
C GLU A 16 -0.09 -27.02 8.02
N GLU A 17 1.15 -27.13 7.55
CA GLU A 17 2.17 -26.10 7.75
C GLU A 17 1.79 -24.78 7.06
N ARG A 18 1.24 -24.82 5.84
CA ARG A 18 0.75 -23.61 5.16
C ARG A 18 -0.36 -22.95 5.96
N ASN A 19 -1.36 -23.72 6.40
CA ASN A 19 -2.50 -23.18 7.15
C ASN A 19 -2.08 -22.61 8.51
N THR A 20 -1.09 -23.22 9.15
CA THR A 20 -0.62 -22.83 10.48
C THR A 20 0.34 -21.64 10.44
N HIS A 21 1.27 -21.62 9.49
CA HIS A 21 2.39 -20.67 9.49
C HIS A 21 2.25 -19.55 8.47
N LEU A 22 1.39 -19.70 7.46
CA LEU A 22 1.14 -18.69 6.44
C LEU A 22 -0.29 -18.16 6.56
N SER A 23 -0.45 -16.89 6.24
CA SER A 23 -1.75 -16.25 6.07
C SER A 23 -2.07 -16.14 4.58
N LEU A 24 -2.15 -17.28 3.89
CA LEU A 24 -2.49 -17.29 2.47
C LEU A 24 -3.91 -16.74 2.26
N ILE A 25 -4.14 -16.06 1.13
CA ILE A 25 -5.48 -15.59 0.74
C ILE A 25 -6.39 -16.82 0.59
N ASN A 26 -7.33 -16.94 1.53
CA ASN A 26 -8.38 -17.95 1.56
C ASN A 26 -9.64 -17.25 2.04
N ARG A 27 -10.64 -17.13 1.16
CA ARG A 27 -11.82 -16.29 1.42
C ARG A 27 -12.61 -16.74 2.64
N ASP A 28 -12.85 -18.03 2.80
CA ASP A 28 -13.64 -18.57 3.93
C ASP A 28 -12.95 -18.31 5.27
N ARG A 29 -11.62 -18.50 5.31
CA ARG A 29 -10.80 -18.21 6.49
C ARG A 29 -10.79 -16.72 6.79
N MET A 30 -10.54 -15.88 5.78
CA MET A 30 -10.51 -14.43 5.92
C MET A 30 -11.85 -13.88 6.42
N GLU A 31 -12.96 -14.33 5.84
CA GLU A 31 -14.30 -13.96 6.27
C GLU A 31 -14.55 -14.32 7.74
N THR A 32 -14.21 -15.55 8.12
CA THR A 32 -14.36 -16.03 9.51
C THR A 32 -13.52 -15.19 10.48
N GLU A 33 -12.26 -14.93 10.14
CA GLU A 33 -11.34 -14.15 10.98
C GLU A 33 -11.79 -12.69 11.13
N ILE A 34 -12.14 -12.02 10.02
CA ILE A 34 -12.56 -10.61 10.03
C ILE A 34 -13.88 -10.46 10.80
N LYS A 35 -14.88 -11.31 10.54
CA LYS A 35 -16.15 -11.29 11.29
C LYS A 35 -15.96 -11.59 12.79
N THR A 36 -14.99 -12.42 13.15
CA THR A 36 -14.66 -12.68 14.56
C THR A 36 -14.00 -11.48 15.21
N LEU A 37 -13.15 -10.76 14.49
CA LEU A 37 -12.49 -9.54 14.95
C LEU A 37 -13.47 -8.38 15.07
N GLU A 38 -14.47 -8.29 14.20
CA GLU A 38 -15.48 -7.22 14.18
C GLU A 38 -16.23 -7.13 15.50
N GLN A 39 -16.51 -8.28 16.12
CA GLN A 39 -17.17 -8.35 17.42
C GLN A 39 -16.32 -7.88 18.60
N LYS A 40 -15.02 -7.62 18.39
CA LYS A 40 -14.02 -7.44 19.44
C LYS A 40 -13.12 -6.21 19.23
N SER A 41 -13.24 -5.54 18.09
CA SER A 41 -12.31 -4.51 17.66
C SER A 41 -13.07 -3.22 17.37
N ASP A 42 -12.45 -2.09 17.71
CA ASP A 42 -12.98 -0.77 17.36
C ASP A 42 -12.69 -0.40 15.90
N ILE A 43 -11.59 -0.92 15.35
CA ILE A 43 -11.14 -0.75 13.96
C ILE A 43 -10.41 -2.03 13.53
N ILE A 44 -10.62 -2.46 12.29
CA ILE A 44 -9.91 -3.55 11.65
C ILE A 44 -9.05 -3.03 10.50
N VAL A 45 -7.74 -3.24 10.63
CA VAL A 45 -6.75 -2.96 9.57
C VAL A 45 -6.28 -4.25 8.92
N VAL A 46 -6.53 -4.38 7.63
CA VAL A 46 -6.07 -5.51 6.81
C VAL A 46 -4.83 -5.10 6.01
N LEU A 47 -3.70 -5.75 6.31
CA LEU A 47 -2.51 -5.69 5.47
C LEU A 47 -2.55 -6.85 4.48
N ILE A 48 -2.49 -6.59 3.18
CA ILE A 48 -2.61 -7.64 2.15
C ILE A 48 -1.53 -7.51 1.07
N HIS A 49 -0.96 -8.66 0.69
CA HIS A 49 0.04 -8.79 -0.38
C HIS A 49 -0.60 -9.50 -1.57
N TRP A 50 -0.91 -8.78 -2.65
CA TRP A 50 -1.82 -9.23 -3.73
C TRP A 50 -1.69 -8.45 -5.04
N GLY A 51 -2.44 -8.83 -6.07
CA GLY A 51 -2.45 -8.11 -7.34
C GLY A 51 -1.39 -8.61 -8.31
N VAL A 52 -1.05 -7.77 -9.29
CA VAL A 52 -0.14 -8.14 -10.38
C VAL A 52 1.04 -7.19 -10.40
N GLU A 53 2.25 -7.73 -10.41
CA GLU A 53 3.46 -6.92 -10.46
C GLU A 53 3.47 -5.93 -11.64
N TYR A 54 3.91 -4.71 -11.35
CA TYR A 54 4.12 -3.59 -12.28
C TYR A 54 2.86 -3.08 -12.99
N ARG A 55 1.68 -3.49 -12.53
CA ARG A 55 0.39 -2.98 -12.99
C ARG A 55 -0.07 -1.88 -12.05
N ARG A 56 -0.37 -0.70 -12.59
CA ARG A 56 -0.85 0.47 -11.80
C ARG A 56 -2.35 0.46 -11.52
N GLU A 57 -3.09 -0.38 -12.24
CA GLU A 57 -4.55 -0.50 -12.10
C GLU A 57 -4.89 -1.80 -11.38
N PRO A 58 -5.66 -1.76 -10.27
CA PRO A 58 -6.03 -2.96 -9.55
C PRO A 58 -6.83 -3.89 -10.45
N THR A 59 -6.61 -5.18 -10.25
CA THR A 59 -7.41 -6.23 -10.90
C THR A 59 -8.84 -6.23 -10.35
N GLU A 60 -9.77 -6.75 -11.14
CA GLU A 60 -11.16 -6.94 -10.69
C GLU A 60 -11.25 -7.88 -9.48
N ASP A 61 -10.33 -8.84 -9.35
CA ASP A 61 -10.27 -9.72 -8.19
C ASP A 61 -9.78 -8.99 -6.93
N GLN A 62 -8.83 -8.05 -7.05
CA GLN A 62 -8.44 -7.17 -5.94
C GLN A 62 -9.64 -6.35 -5.48
N LYS A 63 -10.37 -5.71 -6.41
CA LYS A 63 -11.55 -4.88 -6.07
C LYS A 63 -12.64 -5.68 -5.36
N LYS A 64 -13.03 -6.82 -5.94
CA LYS A 64 -14.04 -7.72 -5.33
C LYS A 64 -13.62 -8.23 -3.96
N LEU A 65 -12.34 -8.54 -3.78
CA LEU A 65 -11.84 -8.98 -2.47
C LEU A 65 -11.78 -7.82 -1.47
N ALA A 66 -11.44 -6.59 -1.89
CA ALA A 66 -11.54 -5.39 -1.06
C ALA A 66 -12.97 -5.16 -0.56
N GLU A 67 -13.94 -5.14 -1.47
CA GLU A 67 -15.38 -5.01 -1.16
C GLU A 67 -15.83 -6.11 -0.20
N SER A 68 -15.38 -7.35 -0.42
CA SER A 68 -15.73 -8.47 0.46
C SER A 68 -15.16 -8.28 1.87
N MET A 69 -13.88 -7.91 2.00
CA MET A 69 -13.25 -7.66 3.29
C MET A 69 -13.93 -6.52 4.04
N ILE A 70 -14.31 -5.44 3.34
CA ILE A 70 -15.10 -4.35 3.91
C ILE A 70 -16.43 -4.89 4.43
N SER A 71 -17.18 -5.64 3.61
CA SER A 71 -18.47 -6.25 4.00
C SER A 71 -18.39 -7.21 5.20
N TRP A 72 -17.17 -7.72 5.50
CA TRP A 72 -16.92 -8.61 6.63
C TRP A 72 -16.54 -7.86 7.91
N GLY A 73 -16.20 -6.57 7.82
CA GLY A 73 -15.80 -5.71 8.95
C GLY A 73 -14.49 -4.94 8.77
N ALA A 74 -13.77 -5.07 7.65
CA ALA A 74 -12.52 -4.33 7.46
C ALA A 74 -12.77 -2.82 7.29
N ASP A 75 -12.09 -1.99 8.07
CA ASP A 75 -12.17 -0.53 7.94
C ASP A 75 -11.09 0.06 7.05
N ILE A 76 -9.89 -0.53 7.11
CA ILE A 76 -8.70 -0.05 6.41
C ILE A 76 -8.04 -1.23 5.71
N ILE A 77 -7.83 -1.14 4.41
CA ILE A 77 -7.11 -2.14 3.62
C ILE A 77 -5.85 -1.50 3.03
N LEU A 78 -4.68 -2.01 3.43
CA LEU A 78 -3.38 -1.56 2.95
C LEU A 78 -2.73 -2.64 2.09
N GLY A 79 -2.76 -2.41 0.78
CA GLY A 79 -2.22 -3.32 -0.24
C GLY A 79 -0.73 -3.14 -0.53
N SER A 80 -0.09 -4.25 -0.88
CA SER A 80 1.31 -4.36 -1.30
C SER A 80 1.44 -5.48 -2.35
N HIS A 81 2.65 -5.68 -2.90
CA HIS A 81 3.05 -6.65 -3.96
C HIS A 81 3.25 -6.07 -5.36
N PRO A 82 2.40 -5.19 -5.92
CA PRO A 82 2.54 -4.74 -7.30
C PRO A 82 3.86 -4.02 -7.61
N HIS A 83 4.65 -3.64 -6.59
CA HIS A 83 5.90 -2.88 -6.71
C HIS A 83 5.76 -1.50 -7.36
N VAL A 84 4.52 -1.07 -7.59
CA VAL A 84 4.13 0.25 -8.05
C VAL A 84 2.96 0.72 -7.20
N VAL A 85 2.74 2.03 -7.17
CA VAL A 85 1.54 2.59 -6.52
C VAL A 85 0.31 2.26 -7.38
N GLU A 86 -0.73 1.76 -6.74
CA GLU A 86 -2.07 1.59 -7.30
C GLU A 86 -3.04 2.55 -6.59
N PRO A 87 -4.19 2.90 -7.21
CA PRO A 87 -5.19 3.80 -6.63
C PRO A 87 -5.61 3.52 -5.19
N SER A 88 -6.02 4.60 -4.52
CA SER A 88 -6.80 4.52 -3.29
C SER A 88 -8.27 4.87 -3.53
N GLU A 89 -9.13 4.41 -2.65
CA GLU A 89 -10.55 4.75 -2.64
C GLU A 89 -11.12 4.75 -1.23
N THR A 90 -12.25 5.43 -1.10
CA THR A 90 -13.08 5.44 0.09
C THR A 90 -14.42 4.79 -0.23
N VAL A 91 -14.88 3.90 0.65
CA VAL A 91 -16.14 3.17 0.50
C VAL A 91 -17.05 3.52 1.66
N GLU A 92 -18.22 4.09 1.37
CA GLU A 92 -19.24 4.32 2.40
C GLU A 92 -20.02 3.03 2.64
N MET A 93 -20.02 2.55 3.88
CA MET A 93 -20.78 1.37 4.30
C MET A 93 -21.30 1.55 5.72
N ASP A 94 -22.58 1.27 5.92
CA ASP A 94 -23.26 1.36 7.23
C ASP A 94 -23.11 2.72 7.94
N GLY A 95 -22.97 3.80 7.16
CA GLY A 95 -22.79 5.17 7.67
C GLY A 95 -21.37 5.51 8.11
N ASP A 96 -20.39 4.65 7.81
CA ASP A 96 -18.96 4.88 8.01
C ASP A 96 -18.22 4.89 6.67
N ILE A 97 -17.13 5.67 6.61
CA ILE A 97 -16.25 5.73 5.44
C ILE A 97 -15.04 4.83 5.69
N LYS A 98 -14.93 3.76 4.91
CA LYS A 98 -13.83 2.80 4.92
C LYS A 98 -12.77 3.22 3.90
N TYR A 99 -11.52 2.81 4.10
CA TYR A 99 -10.40 3.21 3.24
C TYR A 99 -9.65 2.02 2.64
N VAL A 100 -9.32 2.12 1.35
CA VAL A 100 -8.54 1.11 0.62
C VAL A 100 -7.42 1.80 -0.14
N ILE A 101 -6.22 1.24 -0.08
CA ILE A 101 -5.20 1.44 -1.11
C ILE A 101 -4.78 0.09 -1.66
N TYR A 102 -4.83 -0.07 -2.97
CA TYR A 102 -4.61 -1.38 -3.60
C TYR A 102 -3.12 -1.77 -3.64
N GLY A 103 -2.22 -0.79 -3.70
CA GLY A 103 -0.78 -1.00 -3.73
C GLY A 103 -0.03 0.28 -3.32
N MET A 104 0.81 0.19 -2.29
CA MET A 104 1.60 1.33 -1.79
C MET A 104 2.95 1.50 -2.49
N GLY A 105 3.25 0.74 -3.54
CA GLY A 105 4.55 0.77 -4.21
C GLY A 105 5.71 0.28 -3.33
N ASN A 106 6.91 0.76 -3.63
CA ASN A 106 8.14 0.35 -2.94
C ASN A 106 8.58 1.39 -1.91
N TYR A 107 8.77 0.95 -0.66
CA TYR A 107 9.35 1.81 0.38
C TYR A 107 10.89 1.81 0.35
N LEU A 108 11.49 0.62 0.23
CA LEU A 108 12.92 0.42 0.02
C LEU A 108 13.11 -0.73 -0.97
N SER A 109 13.70 -0.45 -2.14
CA SER A 109 13.85 -1.44 -3.21
C SER A 109 15.09 -1.19 -4.07
N ASN A 110 15.52 -2.24 -4.76
CA ASN A 110 16.52 -2.17 -5.83
C ASN A 110 15.91 -2.41 -7.23
N GLN A 111 14.58 -2.50 -7.33
CA GLN A 111 13.85 -2.46 -8.60
C GLN A 111 13.82 -1.01 -9.07
N ILE A 112 14.81 -0.64 -9.87
CA ILE A 112 15.04 0.72 -10.35
C ILE A 112 15.35 0.71 -11.84
N GLY A 113 14.53 1.39 -12.64
CA GLY A 113 14.61 1.42 -14.10
C GLY A 113 15.99 1.77 -14.66
N GLY A 114 16.72 2.66 -13.98
CA GLY A 114 18.11 2.99 -14.30
C GLY A 114 18.32 3.31 -15.79
N ASN A 115 19.46 2.89 -16.34
CA ASN A 115 19.78 3.11 -17.76
C ASN A 115 19.27 2.00 -18.70
N ASN A 116 18.60 0.98 -18.17
CA ASN A 116 18.07 -0.12 -18.97
C ASN A 116 16.67 -0.50 -18.48
N PRO A 117 15.71 0.43 -18.61
CA PRO A 117 14.35 0.18 -18.16
C PRO A 117 13.76 -0.99 -18.95
N ASN A 118 13.04 -1.84 -18.25
CA ASN A 118 12.25 -2.91 -18.86
C ASN A 118 10.89 -3.00 -18.17
N LYS A 119 10.02 -3.89 -18.63
CA LYS A 119 8.68 -4.06 -18.05
C LYS A 119 8.65 -4.33 -16.55
N TYR A 120 9.73 -4.86 -15.99
CA TYR A 120 9.89 -5.22 -14.57
C TYR A 120 10.74 -4.23 -13.78
N ASN A 121 11.32 -3.24 -14.46
CA ASN A 121 12.31 -2.36 -13.90
C ASN A 121 12.16 -1.00 -14.58
N ASN A 122 11.34 -0.13 -14.03
CA ASN A 122 11.02 1.16 -14.64
C ASN A 122 10.87 2.23 -13.56
N ASP A 123 10.75 3.50 -13.94
CA ASP A 123 10.72 4.61 -12.98
C ASP A 123 9.53 4.55 -12.00
N LEU A 124 8.47 3.79 -12.33
CA LEU A 124 7.31 3.61 -11.45
C LEU A 124 7.64 2.73 -10.24
N THR A 125 8.66 1.87 -10.33
CA THR A 125 9.07 1.00 -9.20
C THR A 125 9.93 1.73 -8.19
N GLU A 126 10.32 2.97 -8.49
CA GLU A 126 10.97 3.89 -7.54
C GLU A 126 9.93 4.62 -6.68
N ASP A 127 8.65 4.61 -7.07
CA ASP A 127 7.57 5.26 -6.35
C ASP A 127 7.03 4.39 -5.22
N GLY A 128 6.68 5.05 -4.12
CA GLY A 128 5.99 4.46 -3.00
C GLY A 128 5.09 5.48 -2.30
N MET A 129 4.39 4.99 -1.29
CA MET A 129 3.46 5.79 -0.50
C MET A 129 3.64 5.48 0.99
N MET A 130 3.78 6.52 1.80
CA MET A 130 3.47 6.47 3.22
C MET A 130 2.06 7.00 3.43
N ILE A 131 1.34 6.43 4.39
CA ILE A 131 -0.03 6.82 4.69
C ILE A 131 -0.12 7.12 6.18
N ASN A 132 -0.60 8.32 6.49
CA ASN A 132 -0.91 8.74 7.84
C ASN A 132 -2.42 8.70 8.02
N ILE A 133 -2.90 7.84 8.93
CA ILE A 133 -4.33 7.65 9.19
C ILE A 133 -4.61 8.12 10.62
N LYS A 134 -5.50 9.10 10.75
CA LYS A 134 -5.98 9.57 12.06
C LYS A 134 -7.30 8.86 12.38
N ILE A 135 -7.35 8.26 13.57
CA ILE A 135 -8.53 7.56 14.09
C ILE A 135 -8.90 8.22 15.41
N GLU A 136 -10.20 8.41 15.63
CA GLU A 136 -10.73 8.97 16.87
C GLU A 136 -11.87 8.09 17.41
N LYS A 137 -11.95 7.98 18.73
CA LYS A 137 -13.02 7.30 19.45
C LYS A 137 -13.78 8.31 20.29
N ASP A 138 -15.07 8.41 20.05
CA ASP A 138 -16.01 9.11 20.91
C ASP A 138 -16.38 8.20 22.08
N PHE A 139 -16.03 8.61 23.31
CA PHE A 139 -16.30 7.83 24.52
C PHE A 139 -17.74 7.96 25.04
N GLU A 140 -18.50 8.95 24.56
CA GLU A 140 -19.92 9.09 24.91
C GLU A 140 -20.77 8.10 24.11
N THR A 141 -20.53 8.04 22.80
CA THR A 141 -21.26 7.13 21.90
C THR A 141 -20.61 5.75 21.75
N GLY A 142 -19.32 5.63 22.08
CA GLY A 142 -18.51 4.43 21.85
C GLY A 142 -18.05 4.27 20.40
N LYS A 143 -18.41 5.19 19.49
CA LYS A 143 -18.10 5.11 18.06
C LYS A 143 -16.62 5.41 17.81
N THR A 144 -15.97 4.59 16.99
CA THR A 144 -14.61 4.85 16.48
C THR A 144 -14.69 5.15 14.99
N SER A 145 -13.93 6.14 14.50
CA SER A 145 -14.01 6.59 13.12
C SER A 145 -12.65 7.03 12.59
N ILE A 146 -12.44 6.83 11.29
CA ILE A 146 -11.33 7.44 10.57
C ILE A 146 -11.67 8.91 10.36
N ILE A 147 -10.77 9.80 10.78
CA ILE A 147 -10.95 11.25 10.73
C ILE A 147 -10.24 11.86 9.52
N SER A 148 -9.09 11.29 9.14
CA SER A 148 -8.35 11.74 7.98
C SER A 148 -7.40 10.66 7.49
N VAL A 149 -7.17 10.64 6.18
CA VAL A 149 -6.08 9.91 5.54
C VAL A 149 -5.23 10.90 4.76
N GLU A 150 -3.95 10.95 5.09
CA GLU A 150 -2.95 11.79 4.42
C GLU A 150 -1.97 10.89 3.67
N HIS A 151 -1.82 11.15 2.37
CA HIS A 151 -0.90 10.45 1.48
C HIS A 151 0.41 11.20 1.39
N ILE A 152 1.51 10.54 1.71
CA ILE A 152 2.86 11.10 1.64
C ILE A 152 3.65 10.28 0.62
N PRO A 153 3.73 10.74 -0.65
CA PRO A 153 4.55 10.09 -1.66
C PRO A 153 5.99 9.93 -1.21
N THR A 154 6.57 8.78 -1.52
CA THR A 154 7.99 8.50 -1.30
C THR A 154 8.67 8.10 -2.60
N TRP A 155 9.92 8.48 -2.77
CA TRP A 155 10.73 8.07 -3.91
C TRP A 155 12.05 7.45 -3.47
N VAL A 156 12.37 6.28 -4.01
CA VAL A 156 13.60 5.53 -3.69
C VAL A 156 14.74 5.98 -4.60
N TYR A 157 15.69 6.72 -4.03
CA TYR A 157 16.91 7.10 -4.71
C TYR A 157 18.02 6.07 -4.48
N ARG A 158 18.51 5.45 -5.56
CA ARG A 158 19.76 4.68 -5.53
C ARG A 158 20.91 5.48 -6.11
N TYR A 159 22.02 5.48 -5.38
CA TYR A 159 23.29 6.07 -5.80
C TYR A 159 24.44 5.12 -5.46
N THR A 160 25.62 5.42 -5.97
CA THR A 160 26.83 4.63 -5.71
C THR A 160 27.84 5.50 -4.96
N GLU A 161 28.36 4.99 -3.85
CA GLU A 161 29.47 5.61 -3.12
C GLU A 161 30.55 4.55 -2.89
N ASN A 162 31.80 4.85 -3.28
CA ASN A 162 32.93 3.91 -3.19
C ASN A 162 32.65 2.53 -3.84
N GLY A 163 31.89 2.51 -4.94
CA GLY A 163 31.52 1.28 -5.65
C GLY A 163 30.40 0.46 -4.99
N ILE A 164 29.81 0.95 -3.89
CA ILE A 164 28.73 0.29 -3.16
C ILE A 164 27.41 1.00 -3.44
N TYR A 165 26.37 0.24 -3.76
CA TYR A 165 25.01 0.79 -3.87
C TYR A 165 24.51 1.26 -2.51
N LYS A 166 24.05 2.50 -2.48
CA LYS A 166 23.36 3.11 -1.35
C LYS A 166 21.98 3.56 -1.77
N TYR A 167 21.08 3.63 -0.79
CA TYR A 167 19.69 4.00 -0.99
C TYR A 167 19.31 5.14 -0.05
N LYS A 168 18.48 6.05 -0.53
CA LYS A 168 17.83 7.09 0.27
C LYS A 168 16.37 7.16 -0.12
N ILE A 169 15.50 7.23 0.88
CA ILE A 169 14.07 7.40 0.67
C ILE A 169 13.79 8.90 0.82
N TYR A 170 13.20 9.50 -0.21
CA TYR A 170 12.78 10.89 -0.18
C TYR A 170 11.27 10.97 0.02
N PRO A 171 10.79 11.43 1.19
CA PRO A 171 9.41 11.84 1.31
C PRO A 171 9.19 13.15 0.53
N VAL A 172 8.10 13.20 -0.22
CA VAL A 172 7.67 14.35 -1.01
C VAL A 172 6.21 14.65 -0.65
N PRO A 173 5.94 15.20 0.55
CA PRO A 173 4.57 15.48 0.98
C PRO A 173 3.91 16.59 0.16
N SER A 174 4.70 17.48 -0.46
CA SER A 174 4.22 18.54 -1.33
C SER A 174 5.30 18.99 -2.33
N LEU A 175 4.89 19.68 -3.41
CA LEU A 175 5.80 20.20 -4.44
C LEU A 175 6.68 21.38 -3.99
N ASP A 176 6.31 22.01 -2.87
CA ASP A 176 7.04 23.11 -2.22
C ASP A 176 7.83 22.66 -0.97
N HIS A 177 7.85 21.35 -0.69
CA HIS A 177 8.52 20.82 0.49
C HIS A 177 10.02 21.12 0.48
N GLU A 178 10.56 21.53 1.63
CA GLU A 178 11.95 21.98 1.79
C GLU A 178 13.01 20.95 1.36
N SER A 179 12.66 19.66 1.41
CA SER A 179 13.54 18.57 0.95
C SER A 179 13.93 18.72 -0.52
N LEU A 180 13.11 19.38 -1.34
CA LEU A 180 13.36 19.64 -2.76
C LEU A 180 14.34 20.78 -3.01
N ASN A 181 14.43 21.76 -2.09
CA ASN A 181 15.22 22.98 -2.27
C ASN A 181 16.75 22.73 -2.23
N SER A 182 17.16 21.64 -1.58
CA SER A 182 18.58 21.26 -1.45
C SER A 182 19.09 20.33 -2.56
N LEU A 183 18.23 19.93 -3.50
CA LEU A 183 18.55 18.95 -4.54
C LEU A 183 19.01 19.65 -5.82
N ASP A 184 19.83 18.95 -6.62
CA ASP A 184 20.10 19.40 -7.97
C ASP A 184 18.81 19.39 -8.82
N GLU A 185 18.79 20.21 -9.88
CA GLU A 185 17.60 20.43 -10.70
C GLU A 185 17.08 19.12 -11.34
N ALA A 186 17.97 18.23 -11.76
CA ALA A 186 17.58 16.98 -12.40
C ALA A 186 16.88 16.04 -11.41
N LEU A 187 17.43 15.91 -10.20
CA LEU A 187 16.82 15.12 -9.14
C LEU A 187 15.49 15.74 -8.67
N ALA A 188 15.44 17.06 -8.47
CA ALA A 188 14.20 17.75 -8.11
C ALA A 188 13.09 17.51 -9.13
N ASN A 189 13.39 17.55 -10.43
CA ASN A 189 12.42 17.24 -11.48
C ASN A 189 11.92 15.79 -11.45
N LYS A 190 12.79 14.81 -11.13
CA LYS A 190 12.37 13.42 -10.93
C LYS A 190 11.40 13.26 -9.78
N LEU A 191 11.67 13.91 -8.64
CA LEU A 191 10.79 13.87 -7.47
C LEU A 191 9.45 14.57 -7.75
N LYS A 192 9.43 15.69 -8.47
CA LYS A 192 8.18 16.36 -8.89
C LYS A 192 7.34 15.48 -9.82
N ASN A 193 7.97 14.78 -10.75
CA ASN A 193 7.28 13.82 -11.63
C ASN A 193 6.76 12.62 -10.84
N SER A 194 7.51 12.13 -9.84
CA SER A 194 7.10 11.06 -8.92
C SER A 194 5.90 11.47 -8.09
N TYR A 195 5.95 12.66 -7.51
CA TYR A 195 4.83 13.25 -6.79
C TYR A 195 3.58 13.32 -7.66
N SER A 196 3.68 13.93 -8.84
CA SER A 196 2.51 14.18 -9.70
C SER A 196 1.83 12.87 -10.10
N ARG A 197 2.59 11.90 -10.62
CA ARG A 197 2.02 10.62 -11.07
C ARG A 197 1.50 9.76 -9.91
N THR A 198 2.08 9.88 -8.72
CA THR A 198 1.65 9.13 -7.53
C THR A 198 0.38 9.74 -6.95
N MET A 199 0.32 11.06 -6.81
CA MET A 199 -0.84 11.77 -6.27
C MET A 199 -2.05 11.73 -7.20
N GLU A 200 -1.86 11.59 -8.51
CA GLU A 200 -2.96 11.34 -9.47
C GLU A 200 -3.75 10.04 -9.19
N LEU A 201 -3.16 9.07 -8.50
CA LEU A 201 -3.80 7.78 -8.20
C LEU A 201 -4.61 7.79 -6.90
N VAL A 202 -4.30 8.71 -6.00
CA VAL A 202 -4.94 8.77 -4.68
C VAL A 202 -5.91 9.93 -4.61
N LYS A 203 -6.90 9.77 -3.76
CA LYS A 203 -7.95 10.77 -3.55
C LYS A 203 -7.96 11.18 -2.10
N ASP A 204 -8.27 12.44 -1.87
CA ASP A 204 -8.48 12.97 -0.53
C ASP A 204 -9.59 12.19 0.17
N TYR A 205 -9.38 11.92 1.46
CA TYR A 205 -10.42 11.38 2.32
C TYR A 205 -11.46 12.49 2.58
N PRO A 206 -12.77 12.20 2.41
CA PRO A 206 -13.83 13.21 2.46
C PRO A 206 -14.13 13.74 3.87
#